data_AF-A0AAP1H8I0-F1
#
_entry.id   AF-A0AAP1H8I0-F1
#
_cell.length_a   1.000
_cell.length_b   1.000
_cell.length_c   1.000
_cell.angle_alpha   90.00
_cell.angle_beta   90.00
_cell.angle_gamma   90.00
#
_symmetry.space_group_name_H-M   'P 1'
#
loop_
_entity.id
_entity.type
_entity.pdbx_description
1 polymer ?
#
loop_
_entity_poly.entity_id
_entity_poly.type
_entity_poly.pdbx_seq_one_letter_code
_entity_poly.pdbx_strand_id
1 'polypeptide(L)'
;MSTRVAIIAANGGLFDAYKVFNIATAAAASDQEVSIFFTFEGLNLIHKHSHQHLEMPKGKEHFAEGCKKANVPSIPKLIEMGVA
;
A
#
# COMPACT_ATOMS: atom_id res chain seq x y z
N MET A 1 -18.93 11.07 15.99
CA MET A 1 -17.73 11.50 15.23
C MET A 1 -17.23 10.30 14.45
N SER A 2 -16.85 10.44 13.18
CA SER A 2 -16.16 9.36 12.47
C SER A 2 -14.73 9.27 13.00
N THR A 3 -14.24 8.05 13.20
CA THR A 3 -12.84 7.78 13.58
C THR A 3 -11.93 8.18 12.43
N ARG A 4 -10.82 8.86 12.72
CA ARG A 4 -9.85 9.30 11.71
C ARG A 4 -8.55 8.51 11.81
N VAL A 5 -8.02 8.10 10.67
CA VAL A 5 -6.74 7.38 10.55
C VAL A 5 -5.77 8.21 9.73
N ALA A 6 -4.64 8.58 10.35
CA ALA A 6 -3.55 9.25 9.66
C ALA A 6 -2.36 8.27 9.51
N ILE A 7 -1.87 8.12 8.28
CA ILE A 7 -0.72 7.25 7.96
C ILE A 7 0.40 8.10 7.36
N ILE A 8 1.61 7.98 7.90
CA ILE A 8 2.81 8.59 7.31
C ILE A 8 3.56 7.51 6.54
N ALA A 9 3.51 7.58 5.22
CA ALA A 9 4.21 6.65 4.33
C ALA A 9 5.58 7.25 3.96
N ALA A 10 6.63 6.88 4.70
CA ALA A 10 7.99 7.38 4.49
C ALA A 10 8.88 6.44 3.63
N ASN A 11 8.54 5.15 3.56
CA ASN A 11 9.31 4.13 2.87
C ASN A 11 8.65 3.72 1.54
N GLY A 12 9.45 3.37 0.53
CA GLY A 12 8.99 3.16 -0.85
C GLY A 12 9.01 1.71 -1.35
N GLY A 13 9.28 0.71 -0.51
CA GLY A 13 9.36 -0.68 -0.94
C GLY A 13 7.99 -1.33 -1.21
N LEU A 14 7.97 -2.47 -1.92
CA LEU A 14 6.75 -3.22 -2.23
C LEU A 14 5.96 -3.59 -0.97
N PHE A 15 6.64 -4.02 0.09
CA PHE A 15 6.00 -4.39 1.34
C PHE A 15 5.52 -3.20 2.14
N ASP A 16 6.16 -2.04 2.01
CA ASP A 16 5.69 -0.81 2.65
C ASP A 16 4.40 -0.33 2.00
N ALA A 17 4.31 -0.42 0.67
CA ALA A 17 3.07 -0.21 -0.08
C ALA A 17 1.93 -1.10 0.44
N TYR A 18 2.16 -2.41 0.56
CA TYR A 18 1.15 -3.33 1.09
C TYR A 18 0.71 -2.97 2.51
N LYS A 19 1.63 -2.59 3.41
CA LYS A 19 1.26 -2.18 4.78
C LYS A 19 0.36 -0.94 4.75
N VAL A 20 0.77 0.09 4.02
CA VAL A 20 0.04 1.36 3.91
C VAL A 20 -1.36 1.13 3.34
N PHE A 21 -1.44 0.49 2.17
CA PHE A 21 -2.72 0.30 1.49
C PHE A 21 -3.62 -0.71 2.19
N ASN A 22 -3.10 -1.77 2.82
CA ASN A 22 -3.95 -2.71 3.54
C ASN A 22 -4.62 -2.05 4.77
N ILE A 23 -3.87 -1.26 5.54
CA ILE A 23 -4.42 -0.55 6.70
C ILE A 23 -5.42 0.50 6.24
N ALA A 24 -5.09 1.28 5.22
CA ALA A 24 -5.99 2.28 4.66
C ALA A 24 -7.28 1.64 4.11
N THR A 25 -7.18 0.50 3.41
CA THR A 25 -8.34 -0.23 2.88
C THR A 25 -9.23 -0.71 4.02
N ALA A 26 -8.64 -1.32 5.04
CA ALA A 26 -9.39 -1.84 6.18
C ALA A 26 -10.09 -0.73 6.97
N ALA A 27 -9.41 0.40 7.18
CA ALA A 27 -9.97 1.57 7.84
C ALA A 27 -11.11 2.18 7.02
N ALA A 28 -10.91 2.38 5.71
CA ALA A 28 -11.95 2.88 4.81
C ALA A 28 -13.16 1.96 4.74
N ALA A 29 -12.95 0.63 4.69
CA ALA A 29 -14.02 -0.37 4.75
C ALA A 29 -14.76 -0.42 6.08
N SER A 30 -14.23 0.22 7.13
CA SER A 30 -14.84 0.37 8.45
C SER A 30 -15.43 1.76 8.69
N ASP A 31 -15.77 2.49 7.62
CA ASP A 31 -16.35 3.85 7.65
C ASP A 31 -15.49 4.91 8.36
N GLN A 32 -14.17 4.71 8.37
CA GLN A 32 -13.20 5.66 8.95
C GLN A 32 -12.68 6.62 7.89
N GLU A 33 -12.44 7.87 8.29
CA GLU A 33 -11.81 8.88 7.43
C GLU A 33 -10.29 8.66 7.41
N VAL A 34 -9.74 8.28 6.26
CA VAL A 34 -8.32 7.95 6.10
C VAL A 34 -7.58 9.09 5.39
N SER A 35 -6.42 9.47 5.92
CA SER A 35 -5.48 10.39 5.27
C SER A 35 -4.09 9.79 5.25
N ILE A 36 -3.49 9.70 4.07
CA ILE A 36 -2.13 9.20 3.89
C ILE A 36 -1.22 10.35 3.48
N PHE A 37 -0.21 10.62 4.29
CA PHE A 37 0.84 11.59 4.00
C PHE A 37 2.05 10.85 3.44
N PHE A 38 2.24 10.93 2.12
CA PHE A 38 3.40 10.35 1.43
C PHE A 38 4.59 11.30 1.49
N THR A 39 5.74 10.80 1.94
CA THR A 39 6.99 11.58 2.06
C THR A 39 8.20 10.72 1.76
N PHE A 40 9.36 11.35 1.51
CA PHE A 40 10.62 10.69 1.16
C PHE A 40 10.44 9.62 0.07
N GLU A 41 10.85 8.37 0.32
CA GLU A 41 10.70 7.26 -0.61
C GLU A 41 9.25 6.80 -0.76
N GLY A 42 8.38 7.10 0.20
CA GLY A 42 6.95 6.81 0.11
C GLY A 42 6.25 7.53 -1.05
N LEU A 43 6.85 8.59 -1.60
CA LEU A 43 6.37 9.22 -2.84
C LEU A 43 6.39 8.26 -4.04
N ASN A 44 7.25 7.24 -4.03
CA ASN A 44 7.28 6.21 -5.07
C ASN A 44 5.99 5.39 -5.13
N LEU A 45 5.25 5.31 -4.02
CA LEU A 45 3.99 4.56 -3.94
C LEU A 45 2.86 5.19 -4.76
N ILE A 46 2.92 6.49 -5.00
CA ILE A 46 1.92 7.26 -5.76
C ILE A 46 2.47 7.86 -7.06
N HIS A 47 3.76 7.62 -7.36
CA HIS A 47 4.37 8.12 -8.58
C HIS A 47 3.85 7.38 -9.81
N LYS A 48 3.47 8.12 -10.86
CA LYS A 48 2.78 7.62 -12.08
C LYS A 48 3.37 6.36 -12.73
N HIS A 49 4.67 6.10 -12.53
CA HIS A 49 5.36 4.94 -13.08
C HIS A 49 6.04 4.07 -12.02
N SER A 50 6.56 4.67 -10.94
CA SER A 50 7.38 3.93 -9.98
C SER A 50 6.55 2.91 -9.19
N HIS A 51 5.27 3.19 -8.94
CA HIS A 51 4.39 2.30 -8.19
C HIS A 51 4.19 0.92 -8.88
N GLN A 52 4.56 0.79 -10.16
CA GLN A 52 4.44 -0.44 -10.94
C GLN A 52 5.65 -1.37 -10.74
N HIS A 53 6.77 -0.83 -10.25
CA HIS A 53 8.05 -1.52 -10.16
C HIS A 53 8.69 -1.34 -8.78
N LEU A 54 7.89 -1.48 -7.72
CA LEU A 54 8.40 -1.41 -6.35
C LEU A 54 9.24 -2.65 -6.02
N GLU A 55 10.41 -2.44 -5.44
CA GLU A 55 11.32 -3.53 -5.12
C GLU A 55 10.83 -4.36 -3.93
N MET A 56 10.96 -5.68 -4.06
CA MET A 56 10.77 -6.60 -2.95
C MET A 56 12.09 -6.72 -2.17
N PRO A 57 12.06 -6.68 -0.82
CA PRO A 57 13.27 -6.89 -0.04
C PRO A 57 13.91 -8.26 -0.32
N LYS A 58 15.25 -8.32 -0.37
CA LYS A 58 16.00 -9.56 -0.57
C LYS A 58 15.62 -10.61 0.49
N GLY A 59 15.46 -11.87 0.09
CA GLY A 59 15.12 -12.98 0.99
C GLY A 59 13.62 -13.09 1.29
N LYS A 60 12.77 -12.34 0.59
CA LYS A 60 11.30 -12.36 0.72
C LYS A 60 10.58 -12.94 -0.50
N GLU A 61 11.30 -13.64 -1.37
CA GLU A 61 10.80 -14.16 -2.65
C GLU A 61 9.64 -15.15 -2.47
N HIS A 62 9.65 -15.93 -1.38
CA HIS A 62 8.58 -16.87 -1.04
C HIS A 62 7.22 -16.19 -0.79
N PHE A 63 7.19 -14.91 -0.41
CA PHE A 63 5.93 -14.17 -0.26
C PHE A 63 5.27 -13.91 -1.60
N ALA A 64 6.02 -13.73 -2.70
CA ALA A 64 5.43 -13.50 -4.02
C ALA A 64 4.58 -14.70 -4.47
N GLU A 65 5.05 -15.93 -4.23
CA GLU A 65 4.27 -17.13 -4.50
C GLU A 65 3.02 -17.23 -3.62
N GLY A 66 3.16 -16.91 -2.33
CA GLY A 66 2.04 -16.89 -1.38
C GLY A 66 0.96 -15.88 -1.78
N CYS A 67 1.36 -14.65 -2.11
CA CYS A 67 0.47 -13.61 -2.60
C CYS A 67 -0.28 -14.04 -3.86
N LYS A 68 0.41 -14.68 -4.81
CA LYS A 68 -0.22 -15.20 -6.03
C LYS A 68 -1.23 -16.31 -5.74
N LYS A 69 -0.90 -17.26 -4.87
CA LYS A 69 -1.82 -18.35 -4.47
C LYS A 69 -3.05 -17.83 -3.73
N ALA A 70 -2.89 -16.79 -2.92
CA ALA A 70 -3.97 -16.19 -2.14
C ALA A 70 -4.76 -15.11 -2.91
N ASN A 71 -4.48 -14.88 -4.19
CA ASN A 71 -5.10 -13.82 -5.01
C ASN A 71 -4.99 -12.43 -4.37
N VAL A 72 -3.86 -12.12 -3.73
CA VAL A 72 -3.60 -10.79 -3.18
C VAL A 72 -3.53 -9.79 -4.35
N PRO A 73 -4.31 -8.70 -4.32
CA PRO A 73 -4.25 -7.66 -5.36
C PRO A 73 -2.86 -7.04 -5.45
N SER A 74 -2.42 -6.67 -6.65
CA SER A 74 -1.17 -5.93 -6.83
C SER A 74 -1.29 -4.49 -6.31
N ILE A 75 -0.17 -3.81 -6.08
CA ILE A 75 -0.17 -2.39 -5.66
C ILE A 75 -0.94 -1.48 -6.64
N PRO A 76 -0.73 -1.55 -7.97
CA PRO A 76 -1.56 -0.79 -8.90
C PRO A 76 -3.06 -1.06 -8.73
N LYS A 77 -3.43 -2.31 -8.45
CA LYS A 77 -4.84 -2.67 -8.26
C LYS A 77 -5.42 -2.10 -6.97
N LEU A 78 -4.65 -2.08 -5.88
CA LEU A 78 -5.06 -1.46 -4.62
C LEU A 78 -5.26 0.05 -4.76
N ILE A 79 -4.42 0.72 -5.56
CA ILE A 79 -4.58 2.15 -5.86
C ILE A 79 -5.87 2.40 -6.66
N GLU A 80 -6.14 1.59 -7.69
CA GLU A 80 -7.40 1.67 -8.46
C GLU A 80 -8.65 1.45 -7.61
N MET A 81 -8.56 0.66 -6.54
CA MET A 81 -9.67 0.42 -5.61
C MET A 81 -10.04 1.64 -4.76
N GLY A 82 -9.34 2.78 -4.91
CA GLY A 82 -9.73 4.06 -4.31
C GLY A 82 -9.22 4.27 -2.88
N VAL A 83 -8.09 3.66 -2.55
CA VAL A 83 -7.48 3.72 -1.20
C VAL A 83 -6.32 4.73 -1.14
N ALA A 84 -6.12 5.53 -2.19
CA ALA A 84 -5.08 6.54 -2.29
C ALA A 84 -5.66 7.91 -2.65
#